data_AF-A0A353GB88-F1
#
_entry.id   AF-A0A353GB88-F1
#
_cell.length_a   1.000
_cell.length_b   1.000
_cell.length_c   1.000
_cell.angle_alpha   90.00
_cell.angle_beta   90.00
_cell.angle_gamma   90.00
#
_symmetry.space_group_name_H-M   'P 1'
#
loop_
_entity.id
_entity.type
_entity.pdbx_description
1 polymer ?
#
loop_
_entity_poly.entity_id
_entity_poly.type
_entity_poly.pdbx_seq_one_letter_code
_entity_poly.pdbx_strand_id
1 'polypeptide(L)' 'MSYEFHPDAWGHGYATEATRRALDFALNDLAFERLIAETQTANSASCRLLERLGMKE' A
#
# COMPACT_ATOMS: atom_id res chain seq x y z
N MET A 1 7.78 -3.94 1.37
CA MET A 1 7.74 -2.47 1.55
C MET A 1 6.92 -2.19 2.79
N SER A 2 7.36 -1.27 3.64
CA SER A 2 6.58 -0.77 4.77
C SER A 2 6.37 0.74 4.60
N TYR A 3 5.35 1.27 5.24
CA TYR A 3 5.07 2.69 5.29
C TYR A 3 4.52 3.06 6.66
N GLU A 4 4.80 4.28 7.08
CA GLU A 4 4.27 4.88 8.28
C GLU A 4 4.12 6.38 8.02
N PHE A 5 3.04 6.97 8.54
CA PHE A 5 2.74 8.38 8.35
C PHE A 5 2.44 8.99 9.71
N HIS A 6 2.89 10.23 9.92
CA HIS A 6 2.51 11.01 11.11
C HIS A 6 0.97 11.13 11.17
N PRO A 7 0.33 11.05 12.36
CA PRO A 7 -1.12 11.16 12.50
C PRO A 7 -1.74 12.38 11.80
N ASP A 8 -1.06 13.53 11.83
CA ASP A 8 -1.54 14.76 11.17
C ASP A 8 -1.63 14.63 9.64
N ALA A 9 -0.91 13.66 9.05
CA ALA A 9 -0.93 13.40 7.62
C ALA A 9 -2.02 12.37 7.23
N TRP A 10 -2.72 11.77 8.20
CA TRP A 10 -3.78 10.79 7.92
C TRP A 10 -5.00 11.47 7.29
N GLY A 11 -5.80 10.70 6.55
CA GLY A 11 -6.99 11.23 5.85
C GLY A 11 -6.71 12.04 4.58
N HIS A 12 -5.45 12.40 4.31
CA HIS A 12 -5.07 13.20 3.12
C HIS A 12 -4.77 12.36 1.88
N GLY A 13 -4.76 11.03 1.99
CA GLY A 13 -4.53 10.12 0.85
C GLY A 13 -3.07 9.78 0.55
N TYR A 14 -2.10 10.32 1.31
CA TYR A 14 -0.67 10.09 1.07
C TYR A 14 -0.26 8.62 1.07
N ALA A 15 -0.81 7.81 1.96
CA ALA A 15 -0.53 6.37 1.97
C ALA A 15 -0.96 5.68 0.67
N THR A 16 -2.07 6.12 0.06
CA THR A 16 -2.53 5.62 -1.23
C THR A 16 -1.66 6.09 -2.37
N GLU A 17 -1.29 7.36 -2.39
CA GLU A 17 -0.41 7.90 -3.42
C GLU A 17 0.96 7.21 -3.41
N ALA A 18 1.62 7.17 -2.24
CA ALA A 18 2.95 6.61 -2.09
C ALA A 18 2.97 5.11 -2.41
N THR A 19 2.05 4.34 -1.84
CA THR A 19 1.99 2.90 -2.07
C THR A 19 1.67 2.57 -3.52
N ARG A 20 0.74 3.29 -4.16
CA ARG A 20 0.45 3.10 -5.59
C ARG A 20 1.68 3.30 -6.45
N ARG A 21 2.40 4.41 -6.27
CA ARG A 21 3.58 4.70 -7.09
C ARG A 21 4.65 3.62 -6.94
N ALA A 22 4.80 3.10 -5.73
CA ALA A 22 5.77 2.05 -5.45
C ALA A 22 5.33 0.67 -5.97
N LEU A 23 4.03 0.35 -5.98
CA LEU A 23 3.49 -0.81 -6.69
C LEU A 23 3.71 -0.69 -8.20
N ASP A 24 3.38 0.47 -8.79
CA ASP A 24 3.57 0.74 -10.22
C ASP A 24 5.04 0.58 -10.61
N PHE A 25 5.97 1.06 -9.78
CA PHE A 25 7.39 0.89 -10.01
C PHE A 25 7.80 -0.58 -10.00
N ALA A 26 7.35 -1.34 -8.99
CA ALA A 26 7.69 -2.75 -8.88
C ALA A 26 7.11 -3.61 -10.02
N LEU A 27 5.91 -3.29 -10.50
CA LEU A 27 5.27 -4.04 -11.58
C LEU A 27 5.76 -3.63 -12.97
N ASN A 28 5.92 -2.34 -13.23
CA ASN A 28 6.19 -1.84 -14.58
C ASN A 28 7.68 -1.63 -14.85
N ASP A 29 8.41 -1.08 -13.89
CA ASP A 29 9.84 -0.76 -14.05
C ASP A 29 10.73 -1.96 -13.69
N LEU A 30 10.39 -2.70 -12.63
CA LEU A 30 11.14 -3.89 -12.19
C LEU A 30 10.59 -5.20 -12.78
N ALA A 31 9.42 -5.17 -13.42
CA ALA A 31 8.77 -6.33 -14.03
C ALA A 31 8.55 -7.52 -13.07
N PHE A 32 8.23 -7.25 -11.80
CA PHE A 32 7.88 -8.33 -10.88
C PHE A 32 6.52 -8.94 -11.24
N GLU A 33 6.48 -10.28 -11.34
CA GLU A 33 5.25 -11.01 -11.69
C GLU A 33 4.24 -11.05 -10.53
N ARG A 34 4.70 -10.91 -9.29
CA ARG A 34 3.84 -10.98 -8.10
C ARG A 34 4.39 -10.12 -6.97
N LEU A 35 3.47 -9.44 -6.30
CA LEU A 35 3.73 -8.67 -5.08
C LEU A 35 2.88 -9.21 -3.93
N ILE A 36 3.48 -9.29 -2.75
CA ILE A 36 2.83 -9.69 -1.51
C ILE A 36 2.96 -8.53 -0.52
N ALA A 37 1.88 -8.24 0.17
CA ALA A 37 1.86 -7.30 1.28
C ALA A 37 1.40 -8.05 2.54
N GLU A 38 2.07 -7.76 3.66
CA GLU A 38 1.73 -8.33 4.95
C GLU A 38 1.37 -7.20 5.90
N THR A 39 0.27 -7.39 6.62
CA THR A 39 -0.18 -6.47 7.67
C THR A 39 -0.92 -7.25 8.75
N GLN A 40 -0.95 -6.71 9.96
CA GLN A 40 -1.78 -7.26 11.02
C GLN A 40 -3.25 -7.08 10.66
N THR A 41 -4.08 -8.10 10.89
CA THR A 41 -5.54 -8.03 10.68
C THR A 41 -6.20 -6.92 11.51
N ALA A 42 -5.61 -6.59 12.67
CA ALA A 42 -6.03 -5.47 13.51
C ALA A 42 -5.76 -4.08 12.87
N ASN A 43 -4.83 -4.00 11.91
CA ASN A 43 -4.52 -2.76 11.19
C ASN A 43 -5.52 -2.52 10.05
N SER A 44 -6.75 -2.20 10.44
CA SER A 44 -7.85 -1.99 9.49
C SER A 44 -7.59 -0.87 8.47
N ALA A 45 -6.75 0.11 8.79
CA ALA A 45 -6.36 1.17 7.87
C ALA A 45 -5.49 0.62 6.72
N SER A 46 -4.49 -0.21 7.04
CA SER A 46 -3.64 -0.89 6.06
C SER A 46 -4.46 -1.87 5.22
N CYS A 47 -5.32 -2.71 5.83
CA CYS A 47 -6.17 -3.64 5.08
C CYS A 47 -7.02 -2.92 4.03
N ARG A 48 -7.77 -1.87 4.42
CA ARG A 48 -8.59 -1.07 3.49
C ARG A 48 -7.75 -0.39 2.41
N LEU A 49 -6.51 -0.01 2.72
CA LEU A 49 -5.61 0.58 1.73
C LEU A 49 -5.21 -0.46 0.67
N LEU A 50 -4.80 -1.65 1.10
CA LEU A 50 -4.37 -2.73 0.22
C LEU A 50 -5.52 -3.18 -0.70
N GLU A 51 -6.72 -3.37 -0.15
CA GLU A 51 -7.94 -3.67 -0.92
C GLU A 51 -8.24 -2.58 -1.97
N ARG A 52 -8.16 -1.30 -1.57
CA ARG A 52 -8.36 -0.16 -2.49
C ARG A 52 -7.35 -0.13 -3.63
N LEU A 53 -6.13 -0.59 -3.37
CA LEU A 53 -5.07 -0.70 -4.38
C LEU A 53 -5.17 -1.98 -5.22
N GLY A 54 -6.24 -2.77 -5.05
CA GLY A 54 -6.52 -3.96 -5.85
C GLY A 54 -5.79 -5.22 -5.39
N MET A 55 -5.12 -5.18 -4.23
CA MET A 55 -4.59 -6.40 -3.60
C MET A 55 -5.75 -7.24 -3.06
N LYS A 56 -5.55 -8.55 -3.06
CA LYS A 56 -6.53 -9.54 -2.60
C LYS A 56 -5.91 -10.36 -1.49
N GLU A 57 -6.71 -10.63 -0.45
CA GLU A 57 -6.39 -11.61 0.60
C GLU A 57 -6.43 -13.04 0.06
#